data_AF-A0A914KRL2-F1
#
_entry.id   AF-A0A914KRL2-F1
#
_cell.length_a   1.000
_cell.length_b   1.000
_cell.length_c   1.000
_cell.angle_alpha   90.00
_cell.angle_beta   90.00
_cell.angle_gamma   90.00
#
_symmetry.space_group_name_H-M   'P 1'
#
loop_
_entity.id
_entity.type
_entity.pdbx_description
1 polymer ?
#
loop_
_entity_poly.entity_id
_entity_poly.type
_entity_poly.pdbx_seq_one_letter_code
_entity_poly.pdbx_strand_id
1 'polypeptide(L)'
;MFPGLCRSVVYDHLQHSCRLYSHDGREVPAILHPGNGFDLYRRTASTQECAGPLQRLRASLQAKKKVLAAPSLPKESDEPPILEPTTQLTTQPVQEEEKALEEHELASLLDQLDVSGYVSNELDCIAKGKATGFFVFPAGQREDERVEEFPGWSQRECANFCAGNEGPDGLKYNCAGFSHVLGGGKCYLHKEASDIEMKLQQVDGGLYAEKWCIPAHRFGACREATPFDVRLQQRFQPRCIPIGVFDGIQNLSECMGLCLNQSDCHTISFHTPSGQCLLHREYLLPIYMEQTDVDWTLAANGCVEKMGQKVPVVDNEEGEMEQKTKNYKLFSGRFGQQKIDLSNINNKKEFLKSTGCGDGNLFFNKLFNFARQKRNII
;
A
#
# COMPACT_ATOMS: atom_id res chain seq x y z
N MET A 1 14.76 -2.50 -46.01
CA MET A 1 15.21 -1.96 -44.71
C MET A 1 13.97 -1.42 -44.01
N PHE A 2 13.38 -2.19 -43.10
CA PHE A 2 12.17 -1.75 -42.40
C PHE A 2 12.54 -0.62 -41.44
N PRO A 3 11.83 0.51 -41.42
CA PRO A 3 12.04 1.54 -40.41
C PRO A 3 11.79 0.91 -39.04
N GLY A 4 12.86 0.70 -38.28
CA GLY A 4 12.81 0.05 -36.97
C GLY A 4 11.90 0.85 -36.05
N LEU A 5 10.87 0.20 -35.51
CA LEU A 5 9.97 0.79 -34.51
C LEU A 5 10.78 1.19 -33.28
N CYS A 6 10.71 2.47 -32.90
CA CYS A 6 11.25 2.97 -31.65
C CYS A 6 10.55 2.27 -30.47
N ARG A 7 11.30 1.58 -29.61
CA ARG A 7 10.80 0.88 -28.41
C ARG A 7 10.98 1.67 -27.13
N SER A 8 11.96 2.57 -27.05
CA SER A 8 12.14 3.44 -25.90
C SER A 8 12.75 4.80 -26.27
N VAL A 9 12.53 5.79 -25.41
CA VAL A 9 13.04 7.16 -25.54
C VAL A 9 13.74 7.53 -24.24
N VAL A 10 14.94 8.07 -24.32
CA VAL A 10 15.61 8.68 -23.17
C VAL A 10 15.59 10.20 -23.34
N TYR A 11 15.10 10.91 -22.32
CA TYR A 11 15.13 12.36 -22.24
C TYR A 11 16.28 12.82 -21.34
N ASP A 12 17.18 13.63 -21.88
CA ASP A 12 18.26 14.29 -21.13
C ASP A 12 17.77 15.66 -20.67
N HIS A 13 17.60 15.82 -19.35
CA HIS A 13 17.10 17.06 -18.75
C HIS A 13 18.08 18.23 -18.86
N LEU A 14 19.39 17.97 -18.95
CA LEU A 14 20.42 19.01 -19.00
C LEU A 14 20.60 19.54 -20.43
N GLN A 15 20.53 18.64 -21.42
CA GLN A 15 20.69 19.00 -22.82
C GLN A 15 19.36 19.28 -23.53
N HIS A 16 18.22 19.07 -22.85
CA HIS A 16 16.88 19.12 -23.43
C HIS A 16 16.78 18.29 -24.72
N SER A 17 17.39 17.10 -24.74
CA SER A 17 17.51 16.28 -25.94
C SER A 17 16.86 14.90 -25.75
N CYS A 18 16.30 14.36 -26.85
CA CYS A 18 15.70 13.02 -26.87
C CYS A 18 16.56 12.06 -27.67
N ARG A 19 16.79 10.86 -27.14
CA ARG A 19 17.42 9.75 -27.86
C ARG A 19 16.42 8.62 -28.03
N LEU A 20 16.25 8.15 -29.26
CA LEU A 20 15.31 7.10 -29.64
C LEU A 20 16.07 5.78 -29.77
N TYR A 21 15.54 4.71 -29.18
CA TYR A 21 16.14 3.38 -29.21
C TYR A 21 15.15 2.36 -29.78
N SER A 22 15.66 1.43 -30.58
CA SER A 22 14.90 0.30 -31.12
C SER A 22 14.76 -0.87 -30.14
N HIS A 23 15.35 -0.76 -28.95
CA HIS A 23 15.26 -1.73 -27.85
C HIS A 23 14.68 -1.05 -26.60
N ASP A 24 14.29 -1.85 -25.60
CA ASP A 24 13.75 -1.38 -24.32
C ASP A 24 14.77 -1.35 -23.17
N GLY A 25 16.01 -1.77 -23.44
CA GLY A 25 17.10 -1.69 -22.48
C GLY A 25 17.22 -2.89 -21.54
N ARG A 26 16.48 -3.98 -21.79
CA ARG A 26 16.43 -5.15 -20.89
C ARG A 26 17.26 -6.35 -21.35
N GLU A 27 17.72 -6.35 -22.61
CA GLU A 27 18.39 -7.50 -23.23
C GLU A 27 19.78 -7.13 -23.76
N VAL A 28 20.73 -8.05 -23.65
CA VAL A 28 22.08 -7.93 -24.24
C VAL A 28 21.94 -7.89 -25.78
N PRO A 29 22.66 -7.00 -26.51
CA PRO A 29 23.80 -6.18 -26.08
C PRO A 29 23.44 -4.78 -25.56
N ALA A 30 22.15 -4.45 -25.42
CA ALA A 30 21.71 -3.09 -25.17
C ALA A 30 20.96 -2.98 -23.83
N ILE A 31 21.73 -3.04 -22.74
CA ILE A 31 21.25 -2.83 -21.37
C ILE A 31 21.31 -1.34 -21.05
N LEU A 32 20.19 -0.76 -20.60
CA LEU A 32 20.14 0.63 -20.12
C LEU A 32 20.38 0.67 -18.61
N HIS A 33 21.18 1.65 -18.15
CA HIS A 33 21.46 1.87 -16.74
C HIS A 33 20.76 3.16 -16.25
N PRO A 34 20.21 3.19 -15.03
CA PRO A 34 19.68 4.42 -14.44
C PRO A 34 20.77 5.49 -14.34
N GLY A 35 20.42 6.74 -14.65
CA GLY A 35 21.31 7.89 -14.54
C GLY A 35 20.57 9.13 -14.06
N ASN A 36 21.17 9.88 -13.14
CA ASN A 36 20.59 11.14 -12.65
C ASN A 36 20.47 12.14 -13.80
N GLY A 37 19.31 12.80 -13.92
CA GLY A 37 19.04 13.77 -14.99
C GLY A 37 18.59 13.15 -16.31
N PHE A 38 18.24 11.87 -16.31
CA PHE A 38 17.66 11.20 -17.47
C PHE A 38 16.33 10.51 -17.12
N ASP A 39 15.33 10.68 -17.98
CA ASP A 39 14.07 9.92 -17.90
C ASP A 39 14.02 8.89 -19.02
N LEU A 40 13.59 7.66 -18.70
CA LEU A 40 13.37 6.59 -19.68
C LEU A 40 11.87 6.37 -19.90
N TYR A 41 11.42 6.60 -21.14
CA TYR A 41 10.05 6.34 -21.57
C TYR A 41 10.02 5.07 -22.42
N ARG A 42 9.31 4.03 -21.97
CA ARG A 42 9.14 2.80 -22.73
C ARG A 42 7.83 2.83 -23.50
N ARG A 43 7.86 2.38 -24.76
CA ARG A 43 6.65 2.20 -25.56
C ARG A 43 5.85 1.02 -25.01
N THR A 44 4.63 1.28 -24.56
CA THR A 44 3.69 0.23 -24.10
C THR A 44 2.72 -0.23 -25.19
N ALA A 45 2.67 0.45 -26.34
CA ALA A 45 1.82 0.11 -27.48
C ALA A 45 2.61 -0.59 -28.60
N SER A 46 2.17 -1.78 -29.01
CA SER A 46 2.78 -2.57 -30.08
C SER A 46 2.38 -2.12 -31.49
N THR A 47 1.25 -1.43 -31.64
CA THR A 47 0.75 -0.91 -32.92
C THR A 47 1.31 0.49 -33.20
N GLN A 48 1.52 0.85 -34.47
CA GLN A 48 2.03 2.18 -34.86
C GLN A 48 1.10 3.34 -34.49
N GLU A 49 -0.10 3.05 -33.99
CA GLU A 49 -1.08 4.04 -33.59
C GLU A 49 -0.74 4.59 -32.20
N CYS A 50 -0.56 5.92 -32.12
CA CYS A 50 -0.62 6.65 -30.87
C CYS A 50 -2.05 6.61 -30.33
N ALA A 51 -2.49 5.45 -29.85
CA ALA A 51 -3.78 5.29 -29.21
C ALA A 51 -3.66 5.70 -27.74
N GLY A 52 -4.05 6.93 -27.44
CA GLY A 52 -4.22 7.38 -26.05
C GLY A 52 -5.24 6.50 -25.32
N PRO A 53 -5.31 6.56 -23.97
CA PRO A 53 -6.19 5.71 -23.16
C PRO A 53 -7.65 5.69 -23.66
N LEU A 54 -8.14 6.84 -24.14
CA LEU A 54 -9.50 7.00 -24.68
C LEU A 54 -9.79 6.21 -25.97
N GLN A 55 -8.79 5.94 -26.82
CA GLN A 55 -8.99 5.17 -28.05
C GLN A 55 -9.14 3.66 -27.77
N ARG A 56 -8.47 3.13 -26.73
CA ARG A 56 -8.63 1.73 -26.30
C ARG A 56 -10.03 1.47 -25.73
N LEU A 57 -10.57 2.43 -24.98
CA LEU A 57 -11.95 2.38 -24.49
C LEU A 57 -12.96 2.34 -25.64
N ARG A 58 -12.78 3.15 -26.69
CA ARG A 58 -13.63 3.09 -27.88
C ARG A 58 -13.55 1.77 -28.62
N ALA A 59 -12.35 1.21 -28.80
CA ALA A 59 -12.17 -0.08 -29.45
C ALA A 59 -12.82 -1.23 -28.65
N SER A 60 -12.68 -1.21 -27.33
CA SER A 60 -13.31 -2.20 -26.43
C SER A 60 -14.84 -2.10 -26.43
N LEU A 61 -15.39 -0.87 -26.42
CA LEU A 61 -16.84 -0.63 -26.53
C LEU A 61 -17.40 -1.08 -27.88
N GLN A 62 -16.66 -0.87 -28.98
CA GLN A 62 -17.05 -1.34 -30.31
C GLN A 62 -17.00 -2.87 -30.43
N ALA A 63 -16.02 -3.52 -29.78
CA ALA A 63 -15.94 -4.97 -29.71
C ALA A 63 -17.12 -5.58 -28.93
N LYS A 64 -17.49 -4.99 -27.78
CA LYS A 64 -18.66 -5.43 -26.99
C LYS A 64 -19.98 -5.27 -27.75
N LYS A 65 -20.13 -4.20 -28.54
CA LYS A 65 -21.33 -3.96 -29.34
C LYS A 65 -21.52 -4.98 -30.47
N LYS A 66 -20.45 -5.62 -30.92
CA LYS A 66 -20.48 -6.65 -31.98
C LYS A 66 -20.87 -8.04 -31.48
N VAL A 67 -20.68 -8.31 -30.18
CA VAL A 67 -21.06 -9.60 -29.55
C VAL A 67 -22.56 -9.66 -29.25
N LEU A 68 -23.21 -8.52 -29.05
CA LEU A 68 -24.65 -8.43 -28.77
C LEU A 68 -25.56 -8.43 -30.01
N ALA A 69 -24.98 -8.55 -31.21
CA ALA A 69 -25.70 -8.54 -32.48
C ALA A 69 -25.48 -9.85 -33.26
N ALA A 70 -25.89 -10.99 -32.68
CA ALA A 70 -26.04 -12.25 -33.41
C ALA A 70 -27.52 -12.67 -33.45
N PRO A 71 -28.00 -13.27 -34.56
CA PRO A 71 -29.43 -13.39 -34.85
C PRO A 71 -30.09 -14.64 -34.26
N SER A 72 -31.37 -14.52 -33.94
CA SER A 72 -32.30 -15.55 -33.44
C SER A 72 -32.48 -16.74 -34.38
N LEU A 73 -32.49 -17.96 -33.80
CA LEU A 73 -32.86 -19.23 -34.44
C LEU A 73 -34.38 -19.35 -34.70
N PRO A 74 -34.80 -20.20 -35.66
CA PRO A 74 -36.17 -20.25 -36.16
C PRO A 74 -37.09 -21.22 -35.40
N LYS A 75 -38.39 -20.95 -35.55
CA LYS A 75 -39.55 -21.70 -35.03
C LYS A 75 -39.79 -23.00 -35.80
N GLU A 76 -40.28 -24.02 -35.12
CA GLU A 76 -40.88 -25.23 -35.70
C GLU A 76 -42.21 -25.57 -34.97
N SER A 77 -43.13 -26.19 -35.69
CA SER A 77 -44.59 -26.13 -35.56
C SER A 77 -45.28 -27.46 -35.22
N ASP A 78 -46.37 -27.36 -34.43
CA ASP A 78 -47.70 -28.04 -34.43
C ASP A 78 -47.93 -29.58 -34.63
N GLU A 79 -48.47 -30.19 -33.56
CA GLU A 79 -49.70 -31.05 -33.38
C GLU A 79 -49.87 -32.54 -33.85
N PRO A 80 -50.81 -33.34 -33.21
CA PRO A 80 -50.79 -34.81 -32.96
C PRO A 80 -51.94 -35.57 -33.73
N PRO A 81 -52.63 -36.70 -33.32
CA PRO A 81 -52.55 -37.68 -32.20
C PRO A 81 -52.75 -39.19 -32.60
N ILE A 82 -52.87 -40.12 -31.60
CA ILE A 82 -53.90 -41.23 -31.47
C ILE A 82 -53.42 -42.55 -30.78
N LEU A 83 -54.13 -42.89 -29.67
CA LEU A 83 -54.60 -44.15 -29.03
C LEU A 83 -53.73 -45.41 -28.70
N GLU A 84 -54.07 -45.95 -27.51
CA GLU A 84 -53.66 -47.12 -26.68
C GLU A 84 -53.95 -48.53 -27.32
N PRO A 85 -53.85 -49.74 -26.66
CA PRO A 85 -53.62 -50.08 -25.22
C PRO A 85 -52.82 -51.36 -24.84
N THR A 86 -52.64 -51.52 -23.51
CA THR A 86 -52.47 -52.75 -22.69
C THR A 86 -51.14 -53.51 -22.68
N THR A 87 -50.53 -53.71 -21.50
CA THR A 87 -50.52 -54.98 -20.73
C THR A 87 -49.88 -54.78 -19.35
N GLN A 88 -50.51 -55.32 -18.30
CA GLN A 88 -50.07 -55.34 -16.90
C GLN A 88 -49.04 -56.47 -16.66
N LEU A 89 -48.02 -56.27 -15.81
CA LEU A 89 -47.63 -57.20 -14.72
C LEU A 89 -46.48 -56.65 -13.84
N THR A 90 -46.84 -56.27 -12.60
CA THR A 90 -46.26 -56.74 -11.31
C THR A 90 -44.79 -56.47 -10.92
N THR A 91 -44.69 -55.84 -9.74
CA THR A 91 -43.74 -56.02 -8.61
C THR A 91 -42.42 -55.24 -8.50
N GLN A 92 -42.40 -54.41 -7.44
CA GLN A 92 -41.35 -54.09 -6.45
C GLN A 92 -40.73 -52.68 -6.46
N PRO A 93 -40.48 -52.09 -5.26
CA PRO A 93 -40.07 -50.71 -5.09
C PRO A 93 -38.55 -50.61 -5.11
N VAL A 94 -37.99 -50.01 -6.17
CA VAL A 94 -36.55 -49.69 -6.29
C VAL A 94 -36.33 -48.18 -6.39
N GLN A 95 -37.40 -47.38 -6.35
CA GLN A 95 -37.32 -45.94 -6.64
C GLN A 95 -36.97 -45.03 -5.44
N GLU A 96 -36.66 -45.60 -4.27
CA GLU A 96 -36.33 -44.80 -3.08
C GLU A 96 -34.82 -44.77 -2.77
N GLU A 97 -34.01 -45.64 -3.39
CA GLU A 97 -32.56 -45.70 -3.16
C GLU A 97 -31.75 -44.82 -4.14
N GLU A 98 -32.19 -44.68 -5.40
CA GLU A 98 -31.51 -43.81 -6.38
C GLU A 98 -31.65 -42.32 -6.06
N LYS A 99 -32.77 -41.91 -5.47
CA LYS A 99 -33.00 -40.50 -5.07
C LYS A 99 -32.16 -40.10 -3.84
N ALA A 100 -31.90 -41.05 -2.95
CA ALA A 100 -31.05 -40.83 -1.79
C ALA A 100 -29.56 -40.75 -2.16
N LEU A 101 -29.13 -41.46 -3.22
CA LEU A 101 -27.75 -41.40 -3.70
C LEU A 101 -27.45 -40.08 -4.43
N GLU A 102 -28.41 -39.57 -5.21
CA GLU A 102 -28.28 -38.28 -5.92
C GLU A 102 -28.31 -37.09 -4.94
N GLU A 103 -29.14 -37.12 -3.88
CA GLU A 103 -29.11 -36.11 -2.82
C GLU A 103 -27.83 -36.16 -1.98
N HIS A 104 -27.23 -37.34 -1.79
CA HIS A 104 -25.98 -37.49 -1.04
C HIS A 104 -24.75 -37.06 -1.87
N GLU A 105 -24.74 -37.31 -3.18
CA GLU A 105 -23.70 -36.77 -4.07
C GLU A 105 -23.85 -35.26 -4.26
N LEU A 106 -25.08 -34.73 -4.35
CA LEU A 106 -25.32 -33.28 -4.41
C LEU A 106 -24.97 -32.59 -3.09
N ALA A 107 -25.25 -33.21 -1.94
CA ALA A 107 -24.82 -32.73 -0.63
C ALA A 107 -23.29 -32.77 -0.49
N SER A 108 -22.63 -33.81 -1.00
CA SER A 108 -21.16 -33.89 -1.02
C SER A 108 -20.51 -32.92 -2.02
N LEU A 109 -21.19 -32.58 -3.12
CA LEU A 109 -20.78 -31.54 -4.06
C LEU A 109 -21.04 -30.14 -3.48
N LEU A 110 -22.09 -29.95 -2.69
CA LEU A 110 -22.37 -28.73 -1.92
C LEU A 110 -21.38 -28.55 -0.74
N ASP A 111 -20.85 -29.64 -0.17
CA ASP A 111 -19.79 -29.60 0.84
C ASP A 111 -18.40 -29.29 0.21
N GLN A 112 -18.23 -29.56 -1.09
CA GLN A 112 -17.04 -29.17 -1.87
C GLN A 112 -17.18 -27.80 -2.55
N LEU A 113 -18.41 -27.36 -2.83
CA LEU A 113 -18.75 -25.99 -3.20
C LEU A 113 -18.87 -25.16 -1.92
N ASP A 114 -17.70 -24.83 -1.37
CA ASP A 114 -17.46 -23.91 -0.27
C ASP A 114 -18.15 -22.54 -0.50
N VAL A 115 -19.46 -22.52 -0.27
CA VAL A 115 -20.32 -21.35 -0.26
C VAL A 115 -20.81 -21.23 1.18
N SER A 116 -20.26 -20.23 1.87
CA SER A 116 -20.68 -19.71 3.19
C SER A 116 -19.95 -20.20 4.43
N GLY A 117 -18.86 -20.96 4.29
CA GLY A 117 -17.83 -21.03 5.32
C GLY A 117 -17.07 -19.71 5.40
N TYR A 118 -17.72 -18.63 5.87
CA TYR A 118 -17.03 -17.40 6.27
C TYR A 118 -16.19 -17.71 7.51
N VAL A 119 -15.10 -18.46 7.33
CA VAL A 119 -14.07 -18.62 8.34
C VAL A 119 -13.65 -17.19 8.64
N SER A 120 -13.97 -16.73 9.84
CA SER A 120 -13.59 -15.41 10.33
C SER A 120 -12.07 -15.40 10.36
N ASN A 121 -11.49 -14.98 9.23
CA ASN A 121 -10.06 -14.92 9.07
C ASN A 121 -9.53 -13.87 10.04
N GLU A 122 -8.30 -14.07 10.48
CA GLU A 122 -7.70 -13.24 11.52
C GLU A 122 -7.69 -11.73 11.18
N LEU A 123 -7.84 -11.44 9.89
CA LEU A 123 -7.84 -10.13 9.23
C LEU A 123 -9.23 -9.47 9.10
N ASP A 124 -10.31 -10.13 9.54
CA ASP A 124 -11.63 -9.50 9.64
C ASP A 124 -11.70 -8.60 10.88
N CYS A 125 -11.15 -7.40 10.74
CA CYS A 125 -11.09 -6.43 11.82
C CYS A 125 -12.50 -5.99 12.25
N ILE A 126 -13.42 -5.81 11.31
CA ILE A 126 -14.80 -5.36 11.57
C ILE A 126 -15.55 -6.39 12.42
N ALA A 127 -15.46 -7.67 12.08
CA ALA A 127 -16.07 -8.74 12.89
C ALA A 127 -15.52 -8.78 14.33
N LYS A 128 -14.26 -8.37 14.52
CA LYS A 128 -13.61 -8.25 15.84
C LYS A 128 -13.89 -6.93 16.56
N GLY A 129 -14.72 -6.06 15.98
CA GLY A 129 -14.95 -4.70 16.47
C GLY A 129 -13.69 -3.85 16.47
N LYS A 130 -12.78 -4.11 15.51
CA LYS A 130 -11.50 -3.42 15.33
C LYS A 130 -11.46 -2.54 14.09
N ALA A 131 -10.89 -1.35 14.24
CA ALA A 131 -10.54 -0.48 13.12
C ALA A 131 -9.46 -1.13 12.25
N THR A 132 -9.59 -0.95 10.94
CA THR A 132 -8.60 -1.44 9.98
C THR A 132 -7.47 -0.43 9.79
N GLY A 133 -6.24 -0.90 9.83
CA GLY A 133 -5.05 -0.19 9.39
C GLY A 133 -4.41 -0.86 8.18
N PHE A 134 -3.55 -0.11 7.48
CA PHE A 134 -2.75 -0.63 6.37
C PHE A 134 -1.28 -0.28 6.54
N PHE A 135 -0.40 -1.29 6.53
CA PHE A 135 1.03 -1.06 6.36
C PHE A 135 1.31 -0.81 4.87
N VAL A 136 1.74 0.40 4.56
CA VAL A 136 1.88 0.90 3.19
C VAL A 136 3.34 0.88 2.77
N PHE A 137 3.64 0.08 1.75
CA PHE A 137 4.95 -0.08 1.14
C PHE A 137 4.99 0.69 -0.19
N PRO A 138 5.62 1.88 -0.22
CA PRO A 138 5.72 2.67 -1.44
C PRO A 138 6.60 1.96 -2.46
N ALA A 139 6.26 2.14 -3.75
CA ALA A 139 6.86 1.41 -4.88
C ALA A 139 6.71 -0.11 -4.81
N GLY A 140 5.92 -0.67 -3.88
CA GLY A 140 5.68 -2.11 -3.79
C GLY A 140 4.55 -2.56 -4.72
N GLN A 141 4.73 -3.69 -5.39
CA GLN A 141 3.65 -4.44 -6.00
C GLN A 141 3.87 -5.93 -5.72
N ARG A 142 2.84 -6.59 -5.20
CA ARG A 142 2.86 -8.05 -5.07
C ARG A 142 2.61 -8.70 -6.44
N GLU A 143 3.46 -9.66 -6.79
CA GLU A 143 3.29 -10.51 -7.96
C GLU A 143 2.53 -11.77 -7.52
N ASP A 144 1.20 -11.72 -7.58
CA ASP A 144 0.34 -12.88 -7.33
C ASP A 144 -0.35 -13.28 -8.65
N GLU A 145 -0.47 -14.59 -8.89
CA GLU A 145 -1.20 -15.11 -10.05
C GLU A 145 -2.73 -15.03 -9.87
N ARG A 146 -3.22 -14.90 -8.63
CA ARG A 146 -4.65 -14.96 -8.26
C ARG A 146 -5.15 -13.62 -7.72
N VAL A 147 -4.99 -12.57 -8.52
CA VAL A 147 -5.38 -11.21 -8.17
C VAL A 147 -6.66 -10.80 -8.88
N GLU A 148 -7.59 -10.22 -8.13
CA GLU A 148 -8.79 -9.59 -8.70
C GLU A 148 -8.47 -8.13 -9.04
N GLU A 149 -8.61 -7.76 -10.31
CA GLU A 149 -8.32 -6.41 -10.83
C GLU A 149 -9.60 -5.57 -10.90
N PHE A 150 -9.57 -4.39 -10.28
CA PHE A 150 -10.64 -3.39 -10.35
C PHE A 150 -10.12 -2.12 -11.06
N PRO A 151 -10.42 -1.94 -12.35
CA PRO A 151 -9.96 -0.79 -13.11
C PRO A 151 -10.79 0.46 -12.79
N GLY A 152 -10.11 1.60 -12.72
CA GLY A 152 -10.70 2.92 -12.44
C GLY A 152 -10.84 3.23 -10.94
N TRP A 153 -10.51 2.29 -10.06
CA TRP A 153 -10.58 2.52 -8.61
C TRP A 153 -9.39 3.36 -8.14
N SER A 154 -9.71 4.37 -7.35
CA SER A 154 -8.75 5.13 -6.56
C SER A 154 -8.14 4.25 -5.46
N GLN A 155 -6.96 4.64 -4.98
CA GLN A 155 -6.32 3.97 -3.85
C GLN A 155 -7.21 3.98 -2.59
N ARG A 156 -8.03 5.02 -2.41
CA ARG A 156 -8.98 5.13 -1.30
C ARG A 156 -10.15 4.14 -1.44
N GLU A 157 -10.70 3.98 -2.64
CA GLU A 157 -11.73 2.98 -2.90
C GLU A 157 -11.20 1.56 -2.66
N CYS A 158 -9.97 1.27 -3.10
CA CYS A 158 -9.28 0.02 -2.76
C CYS A 158 -9.22 -0.21 -1.25
N ALA A 159 -8.73 0.79 -0.51
CA ALA A 159 -8.53 0.68 0.93
C ALA A 159 -9.85 0.49 1.68
N ASN A 160 -10.89 1.23 1.30
CA ASN A 160 -12.21 1.13 1.92
C ASN A 160 -12.86 -0.23 1.64
N PHE A 161 -12.81 -0.71 0.40
CA PHE A 161 -13.31 -2.03 0.06
C PHE A 161 -12.55 -3.12 0.82
N CYS A 162 -11.22 -3.06 0.80
CA CYS A 162 -10.37 -4.04 1.47
C CYS A 162 -10.57 -4.01 2.99
N ALA A 163 -10.82 -2.84 3.59
CA ALA A 163 -11.15 -2.72 5.00
C ALA A 163 -12.51 -3.36 5.31
N GLY A 164 -13.52 -3.04 4.50
CA GLY A 164 -14.90 -3.52 4.60
C GLY A 164 -15.07 -5.02 4.37
N ASN A 165 -14.18 -5.64 3.58
CA ASN A 165 -14.36 -7.00 3.08
C ASN A 165 -15.71 -7.21 2.36
N GLU A 166 -16.31 -6.13 1.84
CA GLU A 166 -17.64 -6.14 1.22
C GLU A 166 -17.64 -5.22 -0.01
N GLY A 167 -18.10 -5.77 -1.13
CA GLY A 167 -18.15 -5.08 -2.40
C GLY A 167 -19.47 -4.39 -2.71
N PRO A 168 -19.49 -3.60 -3.80
CA PRO A 168 -20.68 -2.84 -4.20
C PRO A 168 -21.89 -3.73 -4.49
N ASP A 169 -21.65 -4.98 -4.89
CA ASP A 169 -22.69 -5.98 -5.17
C ASP A 169 -23.06 -6.82 -3.93
N GLY A 170 -22.57 -6.47 -2.74
CA GLY A 170 -22.70 -7.28 -1.52
C GLY A 170 -21.81 -8.54 -1.51
N LEU A 171 -20.95 -8.68 -2.53
CA LEU A 171 -19.95 -9.74 -2.59
C LEU A 171 -18.97 -9.56 -1.44
N LYS A 172 -18.90 -10.56 -0.58
CA LYS A 172 -17.92 -10.58 0.49
C LYS A 172 -16.57 -11.03 -0.04
N TYR A 173 -15.52 -10.34 0.37
CA TYR A 173 -14.16 -10.60 -0.08
C TYR A 173 -13.21 -10.57 1.10
N ASN A 174 -12.51 -11.67 1.37
CA ASN A 174 -11.52 -11.69 2.44
C ASN A 174 -10.21 -11.04 1.97
N CYS A 175 -10.13 -9.71 2.09
CA CYS A 175 -8.96 -8.96 1.71
C CYS A 175 -7.88 -9.03 2.80
N ALA A 176 -6.67 -9.41 2.41
CA ALA A 176 -5.47 -9.32 3.26
C ALA A 176 -4.59 -8.13 2.90
N GLY A 177 -4.74 -7.57 1.70
CA GLY A 177 -4.02 -6.38 1.26
C GLY A 177 -4.40 -5.99 -0.16
N PHE A 178 -3.87 -4.88 -0.64
CA PHE A 178 -4.07 -4.44 -2.01
C PHE A 178 -2.82 -3.82 -2.62
N SER A 179 -2.66 -3.93 -3.93
CA SER A 179 -1.71 -3.11 -4.70
C SER A 179 -2.46 -2.05 -5.50
N HIS A 180 -1.85 -0.88 -5.67
CA HIS A 180 -2.35 0.19 -6.54
C HIS A 180 -1.20 0.72 -7.40
N VAL A 181 -1.45 0.97 -8.69
CA VAL A 181 -0.46 1.56 -9.60
C VAL A 181 -0.94 2.93 -10.06
N LEU A 182 -0.19 3.97 -9.70
CA LEU A 182 -0.44 5.36 -10.08
C LEU A 182 -0.42 5.51 -11.61
N GLY A 183 -1.33 6.34 -12.15
CA GLY A 183 -1.51 6.56 -13.58
C GLY A 183 -2.32 5.49 -14.33
N GLY A 184 -2.46 4.28 -13.77
CA GLY A 184 -3.33 3.24 -14.31
C GLY A 184 -4.74 3.23 -13.72
N GLY A 185 -4.89 3.77 -12.50
CA GLY A 185 -6.13 3.64 -11.72
C GLY A 185 -6.50 2.18 -11.46
N LYS A 186 -5.50 1.30 -11.34
CA LYS A 186 -5.73 -0.13 -11.21
C LYS A 186 -5.56 -0.55 -9.77
N CYS A 187 -6.60 -1.15 -9.23
CA CYS A 187 -6.61 -1.78 -7.93
C CYS A 187 -6.45 -3.29 -8.09
N TYR A 188 -5.64 -3.87 -7.22
CA TYR A 188 -5.36 -5.30 -7.18
C TYR A 188 -5.61 -5.78 -5.76
N LEU A 189 -6.66 -6.56 -5.53
CA LEU A 189 -6.95 -7.10 -4.19
C LEU A 189 -6.29 -8.46 -4.01
N HIS A 190 -5.71 -8.66 -2.83
CA HIS A 190 -5.00 -9.88 -2.45
C HIS A 190 -5.72 -10.56 -1.29
N LYS A 191 -5.88 -11.88 -1.39
CA LYS A 191 -6.55 -12.71 -0.35
C LYS A 191 -5.60 -13.15 0.76
N GLU A 192 -4.30 -13.15 0.48
CA GLU A 192 -3.24 -13.59 1.39
C GLU A 192 -2.37 -12.39 1.78
N ALA A 193 -1.85 -12.38 3.01
CA ALA A 193 -0.88 -11.38 3.44
C ALA A 193 0.48 -11.67 2.77
N SER A 194 1.36 -10.68 2.67
CA SER A 194 2.68 -10.94 2.08
C SER A 194 3.47 -11.86 3.02
N ASP A 195 4.16 -12.84 2.44
CA ASP A 195 5.04 -13.69 3.24
C ASP A 195 6.15 -12.85 3.89
N ILE A 196 6.75 -13.39 4.97
CA ILE A 196 7.82 -12.74 5.75
C ILE A 196 9.00 -12.27 4.87
N GLU A 197 9.22 -12.93 3.72
CA GLU A 197 10.26 -12.54 2.74
C GLU A 197 9.88 -11.33 1.86
N MET A 198 8.68 -10.79 1.99
CA MET A 198 8.15 -9.62 1.27
C MET A 198 8.71 -9.52 -0.16
N LYS A 199 8.37 -10.48 -1.02
CA LYS A 199 8.71 -10.43 -2.46
C LYS A 199 7.84 -9.39 -3.17
N LEU A 200 7.93 -8.15 -2.71
CA LEU A 200 7.35 -6.99 -3.35
C LEU A 200 8.26 -6.63 -4.50
N GLN A 201 7.74 -6.71 -5.71
CA GLN A 201 8.40 -6.13 -6.86
C GLN A 201 8.39 -4.62 -6.71
N GLN A 202 9.54 -4.00 -6.93
CA GLN A 202 9.60 -2.55 -7.02
C GLN A 202 9.02 -2.09 -8.36
N VAL A 203 7.87 -1.42 -8.29
CA VAL A 203 7.17 -0.88 -9.45
C VAL A 203 7.06 0.63 -9.28
N ASP A 204 7.50 1.37 -10.30
CA ASP A 204 7.41 2.82 -10.29
C ASP A 204 5.96 3.29 -10.24
N GLY A 205 5.67 4.23 -9.33
CA GLY A 205 4.31 4.62 -9.00
C GLY A 205 3.43 3.51 -8.38
N GLY A 206 4.01 2.35 -8.05
CA GLY A 206 3.31 1.28 -7.34
C GLY A 206 3.18 1.57 -5.85
N LEU A 207 2.20 0.91 -5.23
CA LEU A 207 2.01 0.90 -3.79
C LEU A 207 1.38 -0.43 -3.41
N TYR A 208 1.91 -1.07 -2.38
CA TYR A 208 1.30 -2.23 -1.75
C TYR A 208 0.89 -1.86 -0.33
N ALA A 209 -0.29 -2.28 0.08
CA ALA A 209 -0.87 -1.97 1.37
C ALA A 209 -1.38 -3.25 2.03
N GLU A 210 -0.75 -3.66 3.13
CA GLU A 210 -1.11 -4.87 3.86
C GLU A 210 -2.07 -4.55 5.00
N LYS A 211 -3.19 -5.28 5.06
CA LYS A 211 -4.26 -5.09 6.05
C LYS A 211 -3.78 -5.59 7.42
N TRP A 212 -4.08 -4.83 8.46
CA TRP A 212 -3.92 -5.29 9.85
C TRP A 212 -4.98 -4.67 10.76
N CYS A 213 -5.24 -5.30 11.90
CA CYS A 213 -6.25 -4.84 12.84
C CYS A 213 -5.65 -3.99 13.95
N ILE A 214 -6.08 -2.73 14.04
CA ILE A 214 -5.62 -1.79 15.06
C ILE A 214 -6.15 -2.24 16.43
N PRO A 215 -5.30 -2.26 17.49
CA PRO A 215 -5.74 -2.64 18.83
C PRO A 215 -6.87 -1.76 19.39
N ALA A 216 -7.81 -2.39 20.11
CA ALA A 216 -9.12 -1.79 20.35
C ALA A 216 -9.15 -0.59 21.31
N HIS A 217 -8.22 -0.57 22.25
CA HIS A 217 -8.08 0.52 23.20
C HIS A 217 -7.61 1.84 22.57
N ARG A 218 -7.40 1.91 21.24
CA ARG A 218 -6.92 3.11 20.52
C ARG A 218 -7.80 3.59 19.36
N PHE A 219 -9.02 3.08 19.20
CA PHE A 219 -9.90 3.51 18.09
C PHE A 219 -10.17 5.02 18.04
N GLY A 220 -10.18 5.71 19.18
CA GLY A 220 -10.38 7.16 19.21
C GLY A 220 -9.27 7.97 18.53
N ALA A 221 -8.10 7.37 18.29
CA ALA A 221 -6.95 8.03 17.66
C ALA A 221 -6.81 7.72 16.16
N CYS A 222 -7.41 6.62 15.68
CA CYS A 222 -7.20 6.12 14.31
C CYS A 222 -8.50 6.17 13.52
N ARG A 223 -8.44 6.51 12.23
CA ARG A 223 -9.59 6.43 11.32
C ARG A 223 -9.70 5.03 10.72
N GLU A 224 -10.85 4.68 10.16
CA GLU A 224 -10.94 3.46 9.36
C GLU A 224 -10.03 3.56 8.14
N ALA A 225 -9.42 2.44 7.75
CA ALA A 225 -8.43 2.36 6.68
C ALA A 225 -7.22 3.31 6.87
N THR A 226 -6.72 3.44 8.11
CA THR A 226 -5.57 4.32 8.41
C THR A 226 -4.28 3.79 7.76
N PRO A 227 -3.56 4.61 6.96
CA PRO A 227 -2.29 4.20 6.36
C PRO A 227 -1.11 4.41 7.34
N PHE A 228 -0.22 3.43 7.42
CA PHE A 228 1.05 3.45 8.16
C PHE A 228 2.18 3.31 7.14
N ASP A 229 2.88 4.40 6.82
CA ASP A 229 3.98 4.40 5.82
C ASP A 229 5.15 3.54 6.34
N VAL A 230 5.52 2.52 5.58
CA VAL A 230 6.57 1.56 5.90
C VAL A 230 7.75 1.72 4.94
N ARG A 231 8.96 1.77 5.51
CA ARG A 231 10.22 1.82 4.78
C ARG A 231 11.07 0.62 5.15
N LEU A 232 11.30 -0.24 4.17
CA LEU A 232 12.18 -1.39 4.29
C LEU A 232 13.65 -0.94 4.21
N GLN A 233 14.54 -1.68 4.88
CA GLN A 233 15.99 -1.46 4.87
C GLN A 233 16.40 -0.05 5.28
N GLN A 234 15.63 0.52 6.21
CA GLN A 234 15.88 1.84 6.77
C GLN A 234 15.73 1.78 8.27
N ARG A 235 16.50 2.64 8.95
CA ARG A 235 16.36 2.92 10.38
C ARG A 235 16.72 4.37 10.67
N PHE A 236 16.41 4.82 11.87
CA PHE A 236 16.92 6.10 12.35
C PHE A 236 18.43 6.02 12.65
N GLN A 237 19.15 7.09 12.34
CA GLN A 237 20.56 7.22 12.65
C GLN A 237 20.80 7.04 14.16
N PRO A 238 21.94 6.49 14.62
CA PRO A 238 22.22 6.22 16.04
C PRO A 238 22.10 7.43 16.98
N ARG A 239 22.17 8.66 16.45
CA ARG A 239 21.97 9.91 17.21
C ARG A 239 20.50 10.18 17.59
N CYS A 240 19.57 9.45 17.00
CA CYS A 240 18.15 9.48 17.28
C CYS A 240 17.86 8.55 18.45
N ILE A 241 17.69 9.13 19.64
CA ILE A 241 17.53 8.34 20.86
C ILE A 241 16.08 7.82 20.91
N PRO A 242 15.85 6.49 20.93
CA PRO A 242 14.52 5.95 21.08
C PRO A 242 13.95 6.29 22.46
N ILE A 243 12.65 6.52 22.53
CA ILE A 243 11.92 6.72 23.78
C ILE A 243 11.51 5.41 24.46
N GLY A 244 11.58 4.30 23.73
CA GLY A 244 11.35 2.96 24.24
C GLY A 244 12.13 1.93 23.42
N VAL A 245 12.64 0.91 24.10
CA VAL A 245 13.37 -0.22 23.50
C VAL A 245 12.76 -1.48 24.08
N PHE A 246 12.33 -2.38 23.20
CA PHE A 246 11.70 -3.64 23.54
C PHE A 246 12.34 -4.75 22.73
N ASP A 247 12.56 -5.91 23.34
CA ASP A 247 13.15 -7.09 22.68
C ASP A 247 12.15 -8.24 22.73
N GLY A 248 12.33 -9.23 21.84
CA GLY A 248 11.45 -10.41 21.77
C GLY A 248 10.08 -10.14 21.14
N ILE A 249 9.94 -9.02 20.42
CA ILE A 249 8.72 -8.68 19.68
C ILE A 249 8.65 -9.52 18.41
N GLN A 250 7.52 -10.18 18.17
CA GLN A 250 7.43 -11.20 17.12
C GLN A 250 7.26 -10.61 15.73
N ASN A 251 6.60 -9.46 15.61
CA ASN A 251 6.27 -8.86 14.33
C ASN A 251 6.07 -7.34 14.40
N LEU A 252 6.03 -6.72 13.22
CA LEU A 252 5.85 -5.28 13.05
C LEU A 252 4.55 -4.76 13.67
N SER A 253 3.45 -5.51 13.56
CA SER A 253 2.13 -5.14 14.12
C SER A 253 2.17 -5.03 15.64
N GLU A 254 2.85 -5.94 16.31
CA GLU A 254 3.04 -5.91 17.76
C GLU A 254 3.91 -4.71 18.18
N CYS A 255 5.00 -4.44 17.46
CA CYS A 255 5.85 -3.26 17.70
C CYS A 255 5.07 -1.95 17.50
N MET A 256 4.26 -1.87 16.45
CA MET A 256 3.38 -0.71 16.21
C MET A 256 2.31 -0.60 17.30
N GLY A 257 1.80 -1.71 17.82
CA GLY A 257 0.92 -1.73 19.00
C GLY A 257 1.53 -1.07 20.23
N LEU A 258 2.84 -1.28 20.47
CA LEU A 258 3.58 -0.60 21.54
C LEU A 258 3.70 0.91 21.28
N CYS A 259 3.99 1.31 20.05
CA CYS A 259 4.02 2.73 19.66
C CYS A 259 2.66 3.38 19.85
N LEU A 260 1.61 2.72 19.38
CA LEU A 260 0.24 3.13 19.57
C LEU A 260 -0.14 3.20 21.04
N ASN A 261 0.60 2.65 22.00
CA ASN A 261 0.34 2.86 23.43
C ASN A 261 1.00 4.12 23.99
N GLN A 262 2.00 4.67 23.31
CA GLN A 262 2.75 5.85 23.74
C GLN A 262 2.24 7.09 23.00
N SER A 263 1.78 8.11 23.73
CA SER A 263 1.22 9.32 23.12
C SER A 263 2.24 10.15 22.33
N ASP A 264 3.52 9.98 22.62
CA ASP A 264 4.63 10.68 21.98
C ASP A 264 5.34 9.84 20.91
N CYS A 265 4.89 8.60 20.65
CA CYS A 265 5.49 7.78 19.62
C CYS A 265 4.90 8.11 18.24
N HIS A 266 5.77 8.58 17.35
CA HIS A 266 5.43 8.94 15.97
C HIS A 266 5.89 7.90 14.96
N THR A 267 6.94 7.14 15.26
CA THR A 267 7.54 6.16 14.37
C THR A 267 8.16 5.01 15.16
N ILE A 268 8.29 3.85 14.52
CA ILE A 268 9.02 2.70 15.05
C ILE A 268 10.17 2.30 14.13
N SER A 269 11.23 1.74 14.71
CA SER A 269 12.21 0.91 13.99
C SER A 269 12.11 -0.52 14.51
N PHE A 270 11.88 -1.49 13.61
CA PHE A 270 11.76 -2.90 13.95
C PHE A 270 12.85 -3.71 13.26
N HIS A 271 13.59 -4.52 14.01
CA HIS A 271 14.60 -5.43 13.49
C HIS A 271 14.07 -6.86 13.53
N THR A 272 13.75 -7.41 12.36
CA THR A 272 13.06 -8.69 12.23
C THR A 272 13.84 -9.86 12.87
N PRO A 273 15.16 -10.05 12.63
CA PRO A 273 15.89 -11.20 13.14
C PRO A 273 15.99 -11.26 14.67
N SER A 274 16.13 -10.12 15.33
CA SER A 274 16.25 -10.08 16.80
C SER A 274 14.93 -9.81 17.52
N GLY A 275 13.87 -9.48 16.78
CA GLY A 275 12.61 -8.99 17.36
C GLY A 275 12.79 -7.71 18.18
N GLN A 276 13.75 -6.86 17.82
CA GLN A 276 13.99 -5.61 18.54
C GLN A 276 13.08 -4.51 17.98
N CYS A 277 12.37 -3.82 18.88
CA CYS A 277 11.44 -2.74 18.59
C CYS A 277 11.88 -1.45 19.29
N LEU A 278 12.15 -0.42 18.50
CA LEU A 278 12.55 0.91 18.95
C LEU A 278 11.43 1.90 18.67
N LEU A 279 11.01 2.64 19.69
CA LEU A 279 9.97 3.68 19.56
C LEU A 279 10.62 5.06 19.48
N HIS A 280 10.15 5.91 18.58
CA HIS A 280 10.74 7.23 18.32
C HIS A 280 9.70 8.36 18.33
N ARG A 281 10.14 9.56 18.71
CA ARG A 281 9.33 10.80 18.66
C ARG A 281 9.46 11.50 17.31
N GLU A 282 10.42 11.09 16.50
CA GLU A 282 10.71 11.73 15.24
C GLU A 282 9.78 11.23 14.14
N TYR A 283 9.49 12.11 13.18
CA TYR A 283 8.78 11.74 11.96
C TYR A 283 9.77 11.17 10.93
N LEU A 284 9.27 10.41 9.95
CA LEU A 284 10.07 9.88 8.84
C LEU A 284 10.57 11.02 7.93
N LEU A 285 11.67 11.66 8.32
CA LEU A 285 12.35 12.70 7.56
C LEU A 285 13.70 12.16 7.05
N PRO A 286 14.03 12.32 5.75
CA PRO A 286 15.25 11.75 5.17
C PRO A 286 16.54 12.12 5.91
N ILE A 287 16.60 13.29 6.54
CA ILE A 287 17.76 13.77 7.32
C ILE A 287 18.10 12.94 8.56
N TYR A 288 17.13 12.17 9.07
CA TYR A 288 17.27 11.36 10.28
C TYR A 288 17.41 9.87 9.99
N MET A 289 17.18 9.47 8.75
CA MET A 289 17.21 8.08 8.33
C MET A 289 18.57 7.72 7.75
N GLU A 290 18.92 6.45 7.83
CA GLU A 290 20.04 5.85 7.11
C GLU A 290 19.58 4.53 6.49
N GLN A 291 20.22 4.17 5.38
CA GLN A 291 20.01 2.88 4.75
C GLN A 291 20.76 1.82 5.55
N THR A 292 20.14 0.66 5.71
CA THR A 292 20.68 -0.45 6.49
C THR A 292 20.72 -1.72 5.66
N ASP A 293 21.28 -2.74 6.28
CA ASP A 293 21.14 -4.15 5.98
C ASP A 293 19.65 -4.56 5.87
N VAL A 294 19.39 -5.76 5.35
CA VAL A 294 18.08 -6.23 4.83
C VAL A 294 16.98 -6.38 5.90
N ASP A 295 17.26 -6.06 7.16
CA ASP A 295 16.49 -6.57 8.30
C ASP A 295 15.80 -5.51 9.17
N TRP A 296 16.05 -4.21 8.90
CA TRP A 296 15.39 -3.11 9.59
C TRP A 296 14.22 -2.55 8.80
N THR A 297 13.13 -2.30 9.51
CA THR A 297 11.91 -1.70 8.97
C THR A 297 11.52 -0.49 9.80
N LEU A 298 11.34 0.67 9.15
CA LEU A 298 10.71 1.83 9.77
C LEU A 298 9.21 1.84 9.45
N ALA A 299 8.37 2.19 10.42
CA ALA A 299 6.96 2.44 10.16
C ALA A 299 6.46 3.70 10.88
N ALA A 300 5.74 4.56 10.17
CA ALA A 300 5.11 5.74 10.73
C ALA A 300 3.78 5.41 11.40
N ASN A 301 3.54 5.99 12.57
CA ASN A 301 2.26 5.92 13.25
C ASN A 301 1.22 6.76 12.48
N GLY A 302 0.32 6.08 11.76
CA GLY A 302 -0.73 6.71 10.97
C GLY A 302 -1.82 7.41 11.78
N CYS A 303 -1.88 7.18 13.09
CA CYS A 303 -2.89 7.73 13.98
C CYS A 303 -2.49 9.05 14.64
N VAL A 304 -1.25 9.51 14.42
CA VAL A 304 -0.81 10.81 14.92
C VAL A 304 -1.28 11.89 13.96
N GLU A 305 -2.12 12.81 14.43
CA GLU A 305 -2.45 14.02 13.67
C GLU A 305 -1.16 14.81 13.45
N LYS A 306 -0.68 14.87 12.20
CA LYS A 306 0.46 15.71 11.84
C LYS A 306 0.10 17.16 12.15
N MET A 307 0.73 17.76 13.17
CA MET A 307 0.49 19.17 13.50
C MET A 307 0.64 20.05 12.25
N GLY A 308 -0.47 20.67 11.82
CA GLY A 308 -0.48 21.62 10.70
C GLY A 308 -0.58 21.02 9.29
N GLN A 309 -0.55 19.70 9.13
CA GLN A 309 -0.93 19.03 7.88
C GLN A 309 -2.25 18.30 8.12
N LYS A 310 -3.32 18.69 7.41
CA LYS A 310 -4.39 17.73 7.14
C LYS A 310 -3.66 16.52 6.56
N VAL A 311 -3.69 15.39 7.26
CA VAL A 311 -3.18 14.11 6.74
C VAL A 311 -3.71 14.05 5.31
N PRO A 312 -2.84 13.91 4.28
CA PRO A 312 -3.35 13.65 2.95
C PRO A 312 -4.16 12.38 3.11
N VAL A 313 -5.48 12.56 3.17
CA VAL A 313 -6.38 11.52 2.74
C VAL A 313 -5.88 11.19 1.35
N VAL A 314 -5.83 9.91 1.06
CA VAL A 314 -5.29 9.32 -0.15
C VAL A 314 -6.15 9.75 -1.35
N ASP A 315 -6.10 11.03 -1.64
CA ASP A 315 -6.79 11.78 -2.67
C ASP A 315 -5.66 12.49 -3.43
N ASN A 316 -4.64 11.74 -3.87
CA ASN A 316 -3.85 12.15 -5.04
C ASN A 316 -4.73 11.91 -6.27
N GLU A 317 -5.88 12.57 -6.32
CA GLU A 317 -6.53 12.83 -7.60
C GLU A 317 -5.62 13.84 -8.31
N GLU A 318 -5.31 13.55 -9.57
CA GLU A 318 -4.61 14.46 -10.48
C GLU A 318 -5.46 15.73 -10.68
N GLY A 319 -5.46 16.61 -9.69
CA GLY A 319 -5.98 17.96 -9.81
C GLY A 319 -4.91 18.82 -10.46
N GLU A 320 -5.19 19.30 -11.66
CA GLU A 320 -4.39 20.29 -12.38
C GLU A 320 -3.85 21.37 -11.43
N MET A 321 -2.53 21.49 -11.38
CA MET A 321 -1.84 22.45 -10.53
C MET A 321 -2.00 23.85 -11.13
N GLU A 322 -3.08 24.55 -10.78
CA GLU A 322 -3.20 25.98 -11.01
C GLU A 322 -2.15 26.69 -10.14
N GLN A 323 -1.03 27.11 -10.75
CA GLN A 323 0.03 27.88 -10.09
C GLN A 323 -0.51 29.24 -9.62
N LYS A 324 -1.06 29.28 -8.40
CA LYS A 324 -1.13 30.53 -7.63
C LYS A 324 0.11 30.66 -6.77
N THR A 325 1.07 31.41 -7.28
CA THR A 325 2.19 31.97 -6.52
C THR A 325 1.65 32.77 -5.32
N LYS A 326 1.55 32.12 -4.17
CA LYS A 326 1.40 32.82 -2.89
C LYS A 326 2.80 33.20 -2.41
N ASN A 327 3.11 34.48 -2.54
CA ASN A 327 4.28 35.10 -1.92
C ASN A 327 4.23 34.87 -0.40
N TYR A 328 5.07 33.96 0.10
CA TYR A 328 5.34 33.89 1.54
C TYR A 328 6.26 35.06 1.89
N LYS A 329 5.71 36.06 2.58
CA LYS A 329 6.52 37.05 3.29
C LYS A 329 7.33 36.30 4.35
N LEU A 330 8.65 36.25 4.18
CA LEU A 330 9.58 35.98 5.26
C LEU A 330 9.30 36.97 6.39
N PHE A 331 8.77 36.50 7.51
CA PHE A 331 8.75 37.26 8.74
C PHE A 331 10.18 37.32 9.29
N SER A 332 10.84 38.47 9.14
CA SER A 332 12.00 38.82 9.94
C SER A 332 11.54 39.21 11.35
N GLY A 333 11.34 38.19 12.19
CA GLY A 333 11.13 38.40 13.62
C GLY A 333 12.40 38.91 14.29
N ARG A 334 12.37 40.13 14.85
CA ARG A 334 13.39 40.63 15.78
C ARG A 334 13.52 39.65 16.95
N PHE A 335 14.66 38.98 17.06
CA PHE A 335 15.06 38.32 18.30
C PHE A 335 15.29 39.38 19.38
N GLY A 336 14.34 39.51 20.29
CA GLY A 336 14.60 40.15 21.58
C GLY A 336 15.57 39.27 22.37
N GLN A 337 16.67 39.86 22.84
CA GLN A 337 17.58 39.22 23.78
C GLN A 337 16.83 38.94 25.10
N GLN A 338 16.30 37.73 25.27
CA GLN A 338 16.02 37.23 26.61
C GLN A 338 17.32 36.70 27.19
N LYS A 339 17.81 37.34 28.26
CA LYS A 339 18.80 36.76 29.17
C LYS A 339 18.16 35.52 29.79
N ILE A 340 18.66 34.35 29.42
CA ILE A 340 18.36 33.10 30.12
C ILE A 340 19.18 33.12 31.41
N ASP A 341 18.50 33.18 32.55
CA ASP A 341 19.11 33.05 33.87
C ASP A 341 19.46 31.56 34.10
N LEU A 342 20.75 31.25 34.06
CA LEU A 342 21.32 29.90 34.21
C LEU A 342 21.55 29.52 35.68
N SER A 343 21.10 30.32 36.65
CA SER A 343 21.34 30.07 38.07
C SER A 343 20.55 28.92 38.69
N ASN A 344 19.60 28.31 37.95
CA ASN A 344 18.67 27.32 38.51
C ASN A 344 18.64 25.95 37.77
N ILE A 345 19.75 25.54 37.15
CA ILE A 345 19.87 24.22 36.52
C ILE A 345 20.38 23.19 37.55
N ASN A 346 19.49 22.75 38.46
CA ASN A 346 19.75 21.58 39.31
C ASN A 346 19.03 20.30 38.82
N ASN A 347 18.24 20.37 37.73
CA ASN A 347 17.56 19.20 37.17
C ASN A 347 18.09 18.82 35.78
N LYS A 348 19.26 18.18 35.74
CA LYS A 348 19.88 17.61 34.52
C LYS A 348 19.01 16.58 33.78
N LYS A 349 17.98 16.02 34.43
CA LYS A 349 17.11 14.96 33.86
C LYS A 349 16.01 15.45 32.92
N GLU A 350 15.58 16.71 33.00
CA GLU A 350 14.50 17.21 32.13
C GLU A 350 15.02 17.82 30.82
N PHE A 351 16.24 18.33 30.81
CA PHE A 351 16.81 19.01 29.62
C PHE A 351 17.18 18.04 28.48
N LEU A 352 17.45 16.77 28.80
CA LEU A 352 17.72 15.71 27.82
C LEU A 352 16.45 15.18 27.11
N LYS A 353 15.26 15.58 27.56
CA LYS A 353 13.98 15.16 26.92
C LYS A 353 13.63 15.99 25.68
N SER A 354 14.35 17.07 25.36
CA SER A 354 13.91 18.07 24.38
C SER A 354 14.68 18.13 23.07
N THR A 355 15.72 17.32 22.85
CA THR A 355 16.43 17.34 21.56
C THR A 355 16.20 16.01 20.86
N GLY A 356 15.31 16.00 19.87
CA GLY A 356 15.22 14.89 18.92
C GLY A 356 16.53 14.70 18.16
N CYS A 357 16.54 13.82 17.16
CA CYS A 357 17.66 13.58 16.24
C CYS A 357 18.45 14.87 15.87
N GLY A 358 19.51 15.22 16.62
CA GLY A 358 20.54 16.13 16.12
C GLY A 358 20.79 17.50 16.77
N ASP A 359 20.21 17.91 17.91
CA ASP A 359 20.66 19.17 18.55
C ASP A 359 21.64 18.99 19.73
N GLY A 360 21.71 17.79 20.31
CA GLY A 360 22.62 17.53 21.42
C GLY A 360 24.09 17.79 21.07
N ASN A 361 24.58 17.30 19.94
CA ASN A 361 26.02 17.38 19.61
C ASN A 361 26.49 18.79 19.20
N LEU A 362 25.62 19.63 18.61
CA LEU A 362 25.92 21.03 18.35
C LEU A 362 25.92 21.85 19.64
N PHE A 363 25.05 21.51 20.60
CA PHE A 363 24.99 22.17 21.90
C PHE A 363 26.15 21.75 22.82
N PHE A 364 26.52 20.47 22.86
CA PHE A 364 27.65 19.97 23.64
C PHE A 364 28.99 20.53 23.14
N ASN A 365 29.19 20.65 21.82
CA ASN A 365 30.38 21.30 21.27
C ASN A 365 30.42 22.82 21.57
N LYS A 366 29.28 23.50 21.56
CA LYS A 366 29.21 24.91 21.99
C LYS A 366 29.46 25.09 23.48
N LEU A 367 28.93 24.21 24.35
CA LEU A 367 29.18 24.25 25.80
C LEU A 367 30.63 23.95 26.14
N PHE A 368 31.25 22.97 25.48
CA PHE A 368 32.67 22.66 25.67
C PHE A 368 33.56 23.82 25.21
N ASN A 369 33.26 24.45 24.08
CA ASN A 369 34.00 25.63 23.62
C ASN A 369 33.81 26.83 24.55
N PHE A 370 32.62 27.04 25.11
CA PHE A 370 32.37 28.12 26.07
C PHE A 370 33.07 27.88 27.43
N ALA A 371 33.12 26.63 27.90
CA ALA A 371 33.87 26.25 29.10
C ALA A 371 35.39 26.36 28.90
N ARG A 372 35.89 26.10 27.70
CA ARG A 372 37.31 26.30 27.33
C ARG A 372 37.67 27.79 27.30
N GLN A 373 36.76 28.64 26.81
CA GLN A 373 36.97 30.08 26.73
C GLN A 373 37.03 30.76 28.11
N LYS A 374 36.33 30.23 29.12
CA LYS A 374 36.41 30.72 30.51
C LYS A 374 37.66 30.27 31.28
N ARG A 375 38.36 29.22 30.86
CA ARG A 375 39.62 28.80 31.50
C ARG A 375 40.84 29.63 31.09
N ASN A 376 40.72 30.48 30.07
CA ASN A 376 41.79 31.38 29.62
C ASN A 376 41.62 32.82 30.15
N ILE A 377 40.75 33.05 31.14
CA ILE A 377 40.48 34.37 31.73
C ILE A 377 40.63 34.33 33.27
N ILE A 378 41.52 33.48 33.81
CA ILE A 378 41.97 33.54 35.20
C ILE A 378 43.49 33.48 35.22
#